data_AF-A0A3D9CKS5-F1
#
_entry.id   AF-A0A3D9CKS5-F1
#
_cell.length_a   1.000
_cell.length_b   1.000
_cell.length_c   1.000
_cell.angle_alpha   90.00
_cell.angle_beta   90.00
_cell.angle_gamma   90.00
#
_symmetry.space_group_name_H-M   'P 1'
#
loop_
_entity.id
_entity.type
_entity.pdbx_description
1 polymer ?
#
loop_
_entity_poly.entity_id
_entity_poly.type
_entity_poly.pdbx_seq_one_letter_code
_entity_poly.pdbx_strand_id
1 'polypeptide(L)'
;MKTHNIDLKILIWGSIFDCQVTVEGHPVGLWGKGKTADGQLYLQRSLPDFPTDHDINFVLIARGINGAKADLEIRIDQKTVKNISCKISNGIGTISYNIKTLLES
;
A
#
# COMPACT_ATOMS: atom_id res chain seq x y z
N MET A 1 3.09 16.74 -18.02
CA MET A 1 2.66 16.01 -16.83
C MET A 1 3.15 14.59 -16.99
N LYS A 2 4.11 14.15 -16.18
CA LYS A 2 4.63 12.79 -16.21
C LYS A 2 3.67 11.90 -15.40
N THR A 3 3.21 10.83 -16.04
CA THR A 3 2.26 9.89 -15.45
C THR A 3 2.85 8.49 -15.46
N HIS A 4 2.52 7.71 -14.43
CA HIS A 4 2.98 6.33 -14.30
C HIS A 4 1.85 5.44 -13.79
N ASN A 5 1.99 4.15 -14.03
CA ASN A 5 1.07 3.17 -13.46
C ASN A 5 1.54 2.84 -12.04
N ILE A 6 0.69 3.09 -11.04
CA ILE A 6 0.98 2.74 -9.65
C ILE A 6 0.13 1.54 -9.24
N ASP A 7 0.79 0.45 -8.84
CA ASP A 7 0.12 -0.69 -8.22
C ASP A 7 0.38 -0.71 -6.72
N LEU A 8 -0.70 -0.80 -5.96
CA LEU A 8 -0.68 -0.93 -4.50
C LEU A 8 -1.18 -2.32 -4.15
N LYS A 9 -0.41 -3.03 -3.34
CA LYS A 9 -0.80 -4.34 -2.80
C LYS A 9 -0.55 -4.39 -1.31
N ILE A 10 -1.56 -4.78 -0.54
CA ILE A 10 -1.41 -5.10 0.88
C ILE A 10 -1.40 -6.60 1.05
N LEU A 11 -0.37 -7.16 1.69
CA LEU A 11 -0.35 -8.53 2.19
C LEU A 11 -0.76 -8.54 3.66
N ILE A 12 -1.59 -9.49 4.08
CA ILE A 12 -2.18 -9.55 5.42
C ILE A 12 -1.79 -10.84 6.14
N TRP A 13 -1.31 -10.71 7.38
CA TRP A 13 -1.04 -11.82 8.31
C TRP A 13 -1.81 -11.62 9.61
N GLY A 14 -2.51 -12.68 10.04
CA GLY A 14 -3.36 -12.65 11.23
C GLY A 14 -4.71 -11.96 11.00
N SER A 15 -5.38 -11.60 12.09
CA SER A 15 -6.72 -11.00 12.03
C SER A 15 -6.66 -9.47 11.94
N ILE A 16 -6.92 -8.95 10.75
CA ILE A 16 -7.08 -7.52 10.48
C ILE A 16 -8.54 -7.26 10.11
N PHE A 17 -9.15 -6.28 10.77
CA PHE A 17 -10.56 -5.93 10.61
C PHE A 17 -10.76 -4.84 9.56
N ASP A 18 -9.80 -3.92 9.45
CA ASP A 18 -9.86 -2.78 8.54
C ASP A 18 -8.47 -2.42 8.03
N CYS A 19 -8.38 -2.07 6.75
CA CYS A 19 -7.16 -1.65 6.07
C CYS A 19 -7.51 -0.51 5.11
N GLN A 20 -6.95 0.66 5.37
CA GLN A 20 -7.17 1.87 4.57
C GLN A 20 -5.86 2.36 4.01
N VAL A 21 -5.84 2.69 2.72
CA VAL A 21 -4.71 3.35 2.08
C VAL A 21 -5.16 4.72 1.60
N THR A 22 -4.33 5.73 1.83
CA THR A 22 -4.47 7.03 1.17
C THR A 22 -3.25 7.32 0.32
N VAL A 23 -3.47 7.94 -0.83
CA VAL A 23 -2.42 8.51 -1.70
C VAL A 23 -2.70 10.00 -1.78
N GLU A 24 -1.71 10.85 -1.50
CA GLU A 24 -1.90 12.31 -1.41
C GLU A 24 -3.05 12.71 -0.47
N GLY A 25 -3.24 11.98 0.64
CA GLY A 25 -4.34 12.20 1.59
C GLY A 25 -5.73 11.76 1.09
N HIS A 26 -5.84 11.24 -0.13
CA HIS A 26 -7.10 10.76 -0.70
C HIS A 26 -7.25 9.26 -0.49
N PRO A 27 -8.37 8.77 0.10
CA PRO A 27 -8.62 7.35 0.25
C PRO A 27 -8.62 6.61 -1.09
N VAL A 28 -7.79 5.58 -1.17
CA VAL A 28 -7.73 4.65 -2.29
C VAL A 28 -8.32 3.34 -1.82
N GLY A 29 -9.62 3.14 -2.07
CA GLY A 29 -10.28 1.86 -1.79
C GLY A 29 -9.57 0.73 -2.53
N LEU A 30 -9.23 -0.36 -1.84
CA LEU A 30 -8.60 -1.53 -2.44
C LEU A 30 -9.68 -2.54 -2.82
N TRP A 31 -9.84 -2.80 -4.12
CA TRP A 31 -11.00 -3.54 -4.64
C TRP A 31 -10.67 -4.97 -5.05
N GLY A 32 -9.43 -5.26 -5.43
CA GLY A 32 -8.99 -6.62 -5.72
C GLY A 32 -8.67 -7.37 -4.43
N LYS A 33 -9.22 -8.59 -4.26
CA LYS A 33 -8.91 -9.48 -3.13
C LYS A 33 -8.48 -10.85 -3.63
N GLY A 34 -7.52 -11.47 -2.96
CA GLY A 34 -7.06 -12.81 -3.30
C GLY A 34 -6.25 -13.48 -2.20
N LYS A 35 -5.70 -14.65 -2.51
CA LYS A 35 -4.74 -15.37 -1.67
C LYS A 35 -3.44 -15.60 -2.43
N THR A 36 -2.30 -15.46 -1.75
CA THR A 36 -1.00 -15.89 -2.27
C THR A 36 -0.93 -17.42 -2.33
N ALA A 37 0.09 -17.97 -3.00
CA ALA A 37 0.36 -19.40 -2.99
C ALA A 37 0.55 -19.95 -1.57
N ASP A 38 1.17 -19.16 -0.68
CA ASP A 38 1.39 -19.49 0.73
C ASP A 38 0.17 -19.18 1.62
N GLY A 39 -0.97 -18.81 1.02
CA GLY A 39 -2.26 -18.66 1.70
C GLY A 39 -2.52 -17.30 2.37
N GLN A 40 -1.62 -16.32 2.26
CA GLN A 40 -1.86 -14.98 2.79
C GLN A 40 -2.94 -14.26 1.97
N LEU A 41 -3.85 -13.59 2.67
CA LEU A 41 -4.79 -12.70 2.01
C LEU A 41 -4.05 -11.48 1.48
N TYR A 42 -4.48 -10.98 0.32
CA TYR A 42 -4.03 -9.69 -0.18
C TYR A 42 -5.17 -8.85 -0.71
N LEU A 43 -4.98 -7.54 -0.60
CA LEU A 43 -5.80 -6.51 -1.22
C LEU A 43 -4.96 -5.77 -2.25
N GLN A 44 -5.52 -5.37 -3.38
CA GLN A 44 -4.76 -4.62 -4.38
C GLN A 44 -5.60 -3.62 -5.18
N ARG A 45 -4.91 -2.64 -5.75
CA ARG A 45 -5.45 -1.67 -6.71
C ARG A 45 -4.36 -1.14 -7.62
N SER A 46 -4.70 -0.99 -8.89
CA SER A 46 -3.93 -0.25 -9.87
C SER A 46 -4.50 1.16 -10.03
N LEU A 47 -3.63 2.15 -10.13
CA LEU A 47 -3.92 3.55 -10.43
C LEU A 47 -3.22 3.86 -11.76
N PRO A 48 -3.91 3.71 -12.90
CA PRO A 48 -3.33 4.01 -14.20
C PRO A 48 -3.14 5.52 -14.37
N ASP A 49 -2.11 5.90 -15.14
CA ASP A 49 -1.81 7.29 -15.50
C ASP A 49 -1.77 8.26 -14.30
N PHE A 50 -1.26 7.78 -13.15
CA PHE A 50 -1.19 8.58 -11.94
C PHE A 50 -0.13 9.69 -12.09
N PRO A 51 -0.46 10.97 -11.83
CA PRO A 51 0.51 12.07 -11.92
C PRO A 51 1.65 11.91 -10.92
N THR A 52 2.90 12.01 -11.38
CA THR A 52 4.08 11.84 -10.50
C THR A 52 5.07 13.00 -10.58
N ASP A 53 4.67 14.17 -11.06
CA ASP A 53 5.55 15.34 -11.18
C ASP A 53 5.97 15.95 -9.82
N HIS A 54 5.51 15.37 -8.72
CA HIS A 54 5.72 15.83 -7.34
C HIS A 54 5.94 14.63 -6.41
N ASP A 55 6.39 14.92 -5.19
CA ASP A 55 6.52 13.95 -4.11
C ASP A 55 5.17 13.29 -3.82
N ILE A 56 5.13 11.95 -3.78
CA ILE A 56 3.91 11.19 -3.54
C ILE A 56 3.95 10.54 -2.15
N ASN A 57 3.02 10.90 -1.28
CA ASN A 57 2.81 10.33 0.03
C ASN A 57 1.77 9.20 0.01
N PHE A 58 2.18 8.05 0.55
CA PHE A 58 1.36 6.88 0.79
C PHE A 58 1.20 6.68 2.29
N VAL A 59 -0.03 6.48 2.75
CA VAL A 59 -0.31 6.12 4.14
C VAL A 59 -1.14 4.84 4.15
N LEU A 60 -0.76 3.88 4.97
CA LEU A 60 -1.58 2.72 5.30
C LEU A 60 -1.91 2.77 6.79
N ILE A 61 -3.19 2.63 7.10
CA ILE A 61 -3.70 2.41 8.45
C ILE A 61 -4.36 1.04 8.48
N ALA A 62 -3.89 0.17 9.37
CA ALA A 62 -4.46 -1.15 9.58
C ALA A 62 -4.96 -1.28 11.02
N ARG A 63 -6.16 -1.84 11.21
CA ARG A 63 -6.75 -2.09 12.53
C ARG A 63 -7.05 -3.57 12.68
N GLY A 64 -6.64 -4.16 13.80
CA GLY A 64 -6.68 -5.61 13.96
C GLY A 64 -6.26 -6.06 15.35
N ILE A 65 -6.00 -7.35 15.50
CA ILE A 65 -5.47 -7.91 16.75
C ILE A 65 -3.98 -7.57 16.92
N ASN A 66 -3.52 -7.45 18.17
CA ASN A 66 -2.11 -7.24 18.46
C ASN A 66 -1.26 -8.39 17.89
N GLY A 67 -0.18 -8.05 17.20
CA GLY A 67 0.70 -9.03 16.55
C GLY A 67 0.30 -9.38 15.12
N ALA A 68 -0.90 -9.01 14.65
CA ALA A 68 -1.22 -9.02 13.23
C ALA A 68 -0.35 -8.02 12.46
N LYS A 69 -0.21 -8.24 11.15
CA LYS A 69 0.72 -7.49 10.30
C LYS A 69 0.12 -7.26 8.91
N ALA A 70 0.35 -6.08 8.35
CA ALA A 70 0.04 -5.74 6.97
C ALA A 70 1.29 -5.20 6.28
N ASP A 71 1.63 -5.68 5.08
CA ASP A 71 2.75 -5.15 4.29
C ASP A 71 2.19 -4.40 3.09
N LEU A 72 2.56 -3.13 2.94
CA LEU A 72 2.26 -2.33 1.76
C LEU A 72 3.41 -2.46 0.76
N GLU A 73 3.09 -3.08 -0.38
CA GLU A 73 3.93 -3.08 -1.56
C GLU A 73 3.47 -1.98 -2.53
N ILE A 74 4.40 -1.14 -2.96
CA ILE A 74 4.20 -0.07 -3.93
C ILE A 74 5.03 -0.39 -5.16
N ARG A 75 4.38 -0.53 -6.30
CA ARG A 75 5.02 -0.65 -7.61
C ARG A 75 4.73 0.55 -8.46
N ILE A 76 5.73 0.98 -9.23
CA ILE A 76 5.59 2.01 -10.26
C ILE A 76 6.08 1.38 -11.56
N ASP A 77 5.26 1.42 -12.60
CA ASP A 77 5.50 0.75 -13.89
C ASP A 77 5.97 -0.69 -13.72
N GLN A 78 5.21 -1.48 -12.94
CA GLN A 78 5.46 -2.89 -12.64
C GLN A 78 6.73 -3.17 -11.83
N LYS A 79 7.56 -2.16 -11.52
CA LYS A 79 8.75 -2.29 -10.67
C LYS A 79 8.40 -2.03 -9.22
N THR A 80 8.66 -2.98 -8.33
CA THR A 80 8.55 -2.76 -6.88
C THR A 80 9.54 -1.69 -6.44
N VAL A 81 9.01 -0.55 -5.98
CA VAL A 81 9.80 0.57 -5.47
C VAL A 81 9.97 0.44 -3.96
N LYS A 82 8.95 -0.07 -3.28
CA LYS A 82 9.01 -0.25 -1.83
C LYS A 82 8.10 -1.38 -1.35
N ASN A 83 8.55 -2.07 -0.31
CA ASN A 83 7.73 -2.92 0.54
C ASN A 83 7.93 -2.47 1.99
N ILE A 84 6.84 -2.17 2.71
CA ILE A 84 6.86 -1.59 4.05
C ILE A 84 5.94 -2.38 4.95
N SER A 85 6.48 -2.81 6.09
CA SER A 85 5.73 -3.59 7.08
C SER A 85 5.07 -2.72 8.13
N CYS A 86 3.78 -2.97 8.35
CA CYS A 86 2.93 -2.36 9.36
C CYS A 86 2.52 -3.42 10.39
N LYS A 87 3.17 -3.43 11.56
CA LYS A 87 2.77 -4.30 12.68
C LYS A 87 1.69 -3.63 13.52
N ILE A 88 0.63 -4.35 13.85
CA ILE A 88 -0.45 -3.84 14.68
C ILE A 88 -0.08 -4.02 16.16
N SER A 89 -0.10 -2.89 16.88
CA SER A 89 0.14 -2.81 18.32
C SER A 89 -0.92 -1.91 18.95
N ASN A 90 -1.54 -2.34 20.04
CA ASN A 90 -2.69 -1.67 20.65
C ASN A 90 -3.85 -1.45 19.67
N GLY A 91 -4.14 -2.45 18.84
CA GLY A 91 -5.29 -2.46 17.93
C GLY A 91 -5.10 -1.70 16.61
N ILE A 92 -4.02 -0.93 16.46
CA ILE A 92 -3.73 -0.14 15.25
C ILE A 92 -2.27 -0.28 14.81
N GLY A 93 -2.04 -0.18 13.51
CA GLY A 93 -0.73 0.03 12.90
C GLY A 93 -0.85 1.12 11.84
N THR A 94 0.20 1.93 11.70
CA THR A 94 0.24 3.00 10.70
C THR A 94 1.62 3.08 10.08
N ILE A 95 1.67 3.27 8.77
CA ILE A 95 2.88 3.62 8.03
C ILE A 95 2.59 4.87 7.18
N SER A 96 3.61 5.71 7.03
CA SER A 96 3.63 6.82 6.07
C SER A 96 4.92 6.70 5.27
N TYR A 97 4.83 6.84 3.96
CA TYR A 97 5.98 6.75 3.08
C TYR A 97 5.85 7.73 1.94
N ASN A 98 6.85 8.58 1.81
CA ASN A 98 6.94 9.52 0.72
C ASN A 98 7.92 8.99 -0.33
N ILE A 99 7.47 8.96 -1.57
CA ILE A 99 8.30 8.72 -2.75
C ILE A 99 8.61 10.09 -3.33
N LYS A 100 9.87 10.53 -3.18
CA LYS A 100 10.43 11.51 -4.10
C LYS A 100 10.49 10.85 -5.46
N THR A 101 9.89 11.44 -6.48
CA THR A 101 9.71 10.80 -7.78
C THR A 101 11.04 10.21 -8.26
N LEU A 102 11.17 8.88 -8.23
CA LEU A 102 12.41 8.15 -8.55
C LEU A 102 12.65 8.07 -10.06
N LEU A 103 12.18 9.07 -10.81
CA LEU A 103 12.11 9.07 -12.27
C LEU A 103 12.69 10.39 -12.79
N GLU A 104 13.84 10.79 -12.24
CA GLU A 104 14.76 11.71 -12.89
C GLU A 104 15.70 10.93 -13.82
N SER A 105 15.18 10.33 -14.88
CA SER A 105 15.82 10.15 -16.21
C SER A 105 14.85 9.46 -17.17
#